data_AF-U9VXQ1-F1
#
_entry.id   AF-U9VXQ1-F1
#
_cell.length_a   1.000
_cell.length_b   1.000
_cell.length_c   1.000
_cell.angle_alpha   90.00
_cell.angle_beta   90.00
_cell.angle_gamma   90.00
#
_symmetry.space_group_name_H-M   'P 1'
#
loop_
_entity.id
_entity.type
_entity.pdbx_description
1 polymer ?
#
loop_
_entity_poly.entity_id
_entity_poly.type
_entity_poly.pdbx_seq_one_letter_code
_entity_poly.pdbx_strand_id
1 'polypeptide(L)'
;MHSKPLVETHQELLTEALDIARCLRKRGDSAKDAFYHRRQQRLKTLHDELGSLRRHPIRQQVQLPESIPTAVRRAFVRAALLTKRYYQLAGHQWQGTISSPTLSKQIPDKIPLALESDTAIVSLCQHFQLSNQDQRQLTDTLQQIEQRIAEQATTIQAVLRSVGLTTIQDETATQLSRIQAAVLFKHLFGITLPAHLVDIVYTPLQIYFCLTTDQSEAFAEISATDQQRLTQLLESMQTFSFDQFRRFPTFGPCQPQNIDITWATLIAQQLDKSVDHVIEALSSSVSILPTHKAEAFLIHDIWGHYWQLMMTQFEADYAVLAHCDEPLRVGETAYTENGPVTCRELFSPTDDEVALNEEKAQVFFHGEVQQRLGLVFTHLIGEMMADVAEFKYVWCNPEFTDELPSSSVFKTTPVKLDLSLIDLDFLFIRVINPLLKINISALETSPLEQGILSNWKDRGIKSPSLELQAHLKQKLSRLHEIFLENYRQHYLSSLKSSQGIFCQAATNLVYLQNTINHLCVDVCQEVITGVANGPAEPPPYHDLLMIFIGCYCSGDSYSNFWQMDAVLADHFLPCWHLLYDWIQQTDVTPDTMLSDRKNPHAR
;
A
#
# COMPACT_ATOMS: atom_id res chain seq x y z
N MET A 1 -2.91 -4.89 44.85
CA MET A 1 -3.69 -6.15 44.77
C MET A 1 -4.04 -6.37 43.31
N HIS A 2 -3.86 -7.61 42.86
CA HIS A 2 -3.58 -7.99 41.49
C HIS A 2 -4.56 -7.51 40.42
N SER A 3 -4.01 -6.96 39.34
CA SER A 3 -4.60 -7.19 38.02
C SER A 3 -3.51 -7.31 36.93
N LYS A 4 -2.88 -8.49 36.85
CA LYS A 4 -2.40 -9.08 35.59
C LYS A 4 -3.49 -10.02 34.98
N PRO A 5 -4.66 -9.52 34.53
CA PRO A 5 -5.54 -10.28 33.62
C PRO A 5 -5.73 -9.60 32.26
N LEU A 6 -5.22 -8.37 32.05
CA LEU A 6 -5.48 -7.61 30.81
C LEU A 6 -4.94 -8.31 29.55
N VAL A 7 -3.76 -8.93 29.62
CA VAL A 7 -3.14 -9.52 28.41
C VAL A 7 -3.89 -10.77 27.92
N GLU A 8 -4.28 -11.68 28.83
CA GLU A 8 -4.98 -12.93 28.46
C GLU A 8 -6.38 -12.65 27.92
N THR A 9 -7.14 -11.74 28.55
CA THR A 9 -8.48 -11.37 28.08
C THR A 9 -8.45 -10.76 26.68
N HIS A 10 -7.48 -9.90 26.35
CA HIS A 10 -7.40 -9.30 25.00
C HIS A 10 -7.07 -10.34 23.92
N GLN A 11 -6.29 -11.36 24.25
CA GLN A 11 -5.95 -12.43 23.31
C GLN A 11 -7.14 -13.30 22.97
N GLU A 12 -7.99 -13.60 23.97
CA GLU A 12 -9.23 -14.33 23.75
C GLU A 12 -10.16 -13.55 22.81
N LEU A 13 -10.30 -12.23 23.04
CA LEU A 13 -11.10 -11.34 22.19
C LEU A 13 -10.55 -11.24 20.76
N LEU A 14 -9.23 -11.07 20.59
CA LEU A 14 -8.59 -11.08 19.27
C LEU A 14 -8.78 -12.42 18.55
N THR A 15 -8.69 -13.52 19.28
CA THR A 15 -8.88 -14.87 18.73
C THR A 15 -10.31 -15.05 18.24
N GLU A 16 -11.29 -14.65 19.04
CA GLU A 16 -12.70 -14.68 18.64
C GLU A 16 -12.94 -13.78 17.43
N ALA A 17 -12.38 -12.56 17.41
CA ALA A 17 -12.53 -11.62 16.31
C ALA A 17 -11.98 -12.19 15.00
N LEU A 18 -10.77 -12.76 15.01
CA LEU A 18 -10.16 -13.38 13.83
C LEU A 18 -10.98 -14.60 13.34
N ASP A 19 -11.46 -15.45 14.24
CA ASP A 19 -12.26 -16.61 13.87
C ASP A 19 -13.62 -16.21 13.27
N ILE A 20 -14.25 -15.15 13.79
CA ILE A 20 -15.46 -14.59 13.20
C ILE A 20 -15.16 -13.97 11.84
N ALA A 21 -14.10 -13.18 11.70
CA ALA A 21 -13.70 -12.58 10.41
C ALA A 21 -13.44 -13.64 9.34
N ARG A 22 -12.74 -14.73 9.69
CA ARG A 22 -12.53 -15.90 8.82
C ARG A 22 -13.85 -16.55 8.40
N CYS A 23 -14.80 -16.67 9.33
CA CYS A 23 -16.11 -17.24 9.07
C CYS A 23 -16.92 -16.37 8.09
N LEU A 24 -16.90 -15.05 8.28
CA LEU A 24 -17.60 -14.09 7.41
C LEU A 24 -16.99 -14.09 6.00
N ARG A 25 -15.65 -14.09 5.86
CA ARG A 25 -14.96 -14.14 4.55
C ARG A 25 -15.33 -15.38 3.73
N LYS A 26 -15.40 -16.56 4.36
CA LYS A 26 -15.63 -17.83 3.67
C LYS A 26 -17.05 -18.00 3.11
N ARG A 27 -18.06 -17.37 3.71
CA ARG A 27 -19.47 -17.58 3.35
C ARG A 27 -19.99 -16.65 2.25
N GLY A 28 -19.20 -15.65 1.82
CA GLY A 28 -19.63 -14.62 0.88
C GLY A 28 -20.88 -13.84 1.37
N ASP A 29 -21.45 -13.00 0.51
CA ASP A 29 -22.64 -12.18 0.76
C ASP A 29 -23.95 -12.99 0.86
N SER A 30 -23.97 -14.07 1.63
CA SER A 30 -25.21 -14.74 2.04
C SER A 30 -25.90 -13.95 3.17
N ALA A 31 -26.16 -12.67 2.92
CA ALA A 31 -26.68 -11.67 3.85
C ALA A 31 -28.09 -11.97 4.40
N LYS A 32 -28.70 -13.11 4.06
CA LYS A 32 -30.04 -13.52 4.52
C LYS A 32 -30.03 -14.55 5.66
N ASP A 33 -28.86 -15.03 6.09
CA ASP A 33 -28.76 -15.99 7.21
C ASP A 33 -28.71 -15.26 8.56
N ALA A 34 -29.67 -15.54 9.46
CA ALA A 34 -29.68 -15.01 10.83
C ALA A 34 -28.40 -15.36 11.62
N PHE A 35 -27.67 -16.42 11.24
CA PHE A 35 -26.34 -16.69 11.77
C PHE A 35 -25.30 -15.65 11.33
N TYR A 36 -25.33 -15.22 10.06
CA TYR A 36 -24.39 -14.24 9.50
C TYR A 36 -24.54 -12.90 10.21
N HIS A 37 -25.77 -12.39 10.36
CA HIS A 37 -26.02 -11.15 11.11
C HIS A 37 -25.57 -11.22 12.58
N ARG A 38 -25.80 -12.34 13.27
CA ARG A 38 -25.32 -12.52 14.66
C ARG A 38 -23.80 -12.46 14.75
N ARG A 39 -23.09 -13.04 13.76
CA ARG A 39 -21.63 -12.99 13.69
C ARG A 39 -21.12 -11.57 13.41
N GLN A 40 -21.73 -10.84 12.48
CA GLN A 40 -21.41 -9.43 12.24
C GLN A 40 -21.64 -8.58 13.51
N GLN A 41 -22.77 -8.76 14.20
CA GLN A 41 -23.06 -8.05 15.45
C GLN A 41 -22.03 -8.38 16.54
N ARG A 42 -21.69 -9.65 16.74
CA ARG A 42 -20.65 -10.03 17.71
C ARG A 42 -19.30 -9.41 17.37
N LEU A 43 -18.93 -9.38 16.09
CA LEU A 43 -17.69 -8.75 15.65
C LEU A 43 -17.67 -7.25 15.94
N LYS A 44 -18.81 -6.56 15.79
CA LYS A 44 -18.95 -5.15 16.21
C LYS A 44 -18.74 -4.98 17.71
N THR A 45 -19.38 -5.83 18.54
CA THR A 45 -19.17 -5.79 19.99
C THR A 45 -17.71 -6.05 20.37
N LEU A 46 -17.06 -7.02 19.72
CA LEU A 46 -15.63 -7.29 19.94
C LEU A 46 -14.77 -6.09 19.54
N HIS A 47 -15.10 -5.40 18.45
CA HIS A 47 -14.40 -4.17 18.07
C HIS A 47 -14.55 -3.07 19.12
N ASP A 48 -15.74 -2.88 19.69
CA ASP A 48 -15.95 -1.90 20.77
C ASP A 48 -15.17 -2.27 22.04
N GLU A 49 -15.18 -3.56 22.41
CA GLU A 49 -14.41 -4.09 23.55
C GLU A 49 -12.89 -3.86 23.34
N LEU A 50 -12.41 -4.15 22.13
CA LEU A 50 -11.02 -3.93 21.72
C LEU A 50 -10.68 -2.45 21.48
N GLY A 51 -11.66 -1.61 21.17
CA GLY A 51 -11.50 -0.18 20.86
C GLY A 51 -11.01 0.64 22.07
N SER A 52 -11.27 0.12 23.27
CA SER A 52 -10.73 0.66 24.53
C SER A 52 -9.21 0.46 24.67
N LEU A 53 -8.61 -0.42 23.86
CA LEU A 53 -7.21 -0.79 23.94
C LEU A 53 -6.35 0.21 23.19
N ARG A 54 -5.95 1.29 23.87
CA ARG A 54 -4.89 2.18 23.41
C ARG A 54 -3.66 2.00 24.27
N ARG A 55 -2.52 1.81 23.62
CA ARG A 55 -1.23 1.73 24.30
C ARG A 55 -0.76 3.11 24.75
N HIS A 56 -1.06 4.14 23.95
CA HIS A 56 -0.60 5.51 24.15
C HIS A 56 -1.79 6.48 24.14
N PRO A 57 -1.88 7.43 25.08
CA PRO A 57 -2.83 8.54 24.99
C PRO A 57 -2.38 9.53 23.91
N ILE A 58 -3.33 10.16 23.20
CA ILE A 58 -2.99 11.19 22.22
C ILE A 58 -2.49 12.43 22.93
N ARG A 59 -1.31 12.88 22.55
CA ARG A 59 -0.69 14.08 23.11
C ARG A 59 -1.23 15.33 22.43
N GLN A 60 -2.02 16.10 23.17
CA GLN A 60 -2.61 17.35 22.68
C GLN A 60 -1.67 18.57 22.78
N GLN A 61 -0.69 18.53 23.69
CA GLN A 61 0.18 19.68 23.92
C GLN A 61 1.23 19.84 22.81
N VAL A 62 1.35 21.06 22.29
CA VAL A 62 2.41 21.46 21.35
C VAL A 62 3.78 21.17 21.96
N GLN A 63 4.66 20.62 21.15
CA GLN A 63 6.03 20.31 21.51
C GLN A 63 6.98 21.30 20.82
N LEU A 64 8.12 21.56 21.45
CA LEU A 64 9.20 22.25 20.75
C LEU A 64 9.71 21.34 19.61
N PRO A 65 10.00 21.87 18.41
CA PRO A 65 10.48 21.05 17.30
C PRO A 65 11.68 20.15 17.66
N GLU A 66 12.60 20.65 18.49
CA GLU A 66 13.78 19.91 18.95
C GLU A 66 13.48 18.67 19.82
N SER A 67 12.30 18.57 20.45
CA SER A 67 11.90 17.38 21.22
C SER A 67 11.24 16.31 20.34
N ILE A 68 10.95 16.61 19.08
CA ILE A 68 10.35 15.68 18.13
C ILE A 68 11.47 14.95 17.38
N PRO A 69 11.47 13.61 17.33
CA PRO A 69 12.51 12.85 16.62
C PRO A 69 12.70 13.33 15.18
N THR A 70 13.95 13.43 14.72
CA THR A 70 14.26 13.95 13.38
C THR A 70 13.54 13.16 12.28
N ALA A 71 13.46 11.83 12.38
CA ALA A 71 12.75 11.00 11.42
C ALA A 71 11.25 11.38 11.31
N VAL A 72 10.60 11.64 12.45
CA VAL A 72 9.20 12.07 12.53
C VAL A 72 9.03 13.44 11.88
N ARG A 73 9.89 14.41 12.22
CA ARG A 73 9.85 15.76 11.61
C ARG A 73 10.04 15.72 10.10
N ARG A 74 10.98 14.91 9.61
CA ARG A 74 11.24 14.74 8.16
C ARG A 74 10.03 14.13 7.45
N ALA A 75 9.45 13.07 8.01
CA ALA A 75 8.25 12.45 7.45
C ALA A 75 7.05 13.41 7.45
N PHE A 76 6.87 14.18 8.52
CA PHE A 76 5.77 15.13 8.63
C PHE A 76 5.91 16.31 7.66
N VAL A 77 7.09 16.93 7.58
CA VAL A 77 7.33 18.02 6.60
C VAL A 77 7.17 17.53 5.17
N ARG A 78 7.66 16.32 4.85
CA ARG A 78 7.44 15.68 3.55
C ARG A 78 5.94 15.52 3.27
N ALA A 79 5.18 15.00 4.24
CA ALA A 79 3.75 14.78 4.09
C ALA A 79 2.98 16.09 3.88
N ALA A 80 3.28 17.12 4.66
CA ALA A 80 2.71 18.47 4.50
C ALA A 80 2.92 19.01 3.07
N LEU A 81 4.15 18.91 2.55
CA LEU A 81 4.48 19.34 1.19
C LEU A 81 3.84 18.48 0.09
N LEU A 82 3.57 17.21 0.36
CA LEU A 82 2.93 16.28 -0.57
C LEU A 82 1.40 16.38 -0.61
N THR A 83 0.76 16.95 0.41
CA THR A 83 -0.71 17.13 0.44
C THR A 83 -1.26 17.83 -0.81
N LYS A 84 -0.54 18.85 -1.33
CA LYS A 84 -0.93 19.52 -2.58
C LYS A 84 -0.94 18.60 -3.80
N ARG A 85 -0.09 17.56 -3.81
CA ARG A 85 0.02 16.59 -4.89
C ARG A 85 -1.02 15.48 -4.73
N TYR A 86 -1.45 15.17 -3.51
CA TYR A 86 -2.49 14.17 -3.26
C TYR A 86 -3.78 14.52 -3.99
N TYR A 87 -4.19 15.78 -3.93
CA TYR A 87 -5.31 16.27 -4.74
C TYR A 87 -5.14 15.99 -6.24
N GLN A 88 -3.96 16.29 -6.78
CA GLN A 88 -3.67 16.10 -8.20
C GLN A 88 -3.72 14.62 -8.61
N LEU A 89 -3.23 13.74 -7.74
CA LEU A 89 -3.17 12.30 -7.95
C LEU A 89 -4.51 11.60 -7.80
N ALA A 90 -5.30 12.01 -6.82
CA ALA A 90 -6.45 11.26 -6.37
C ALA A 90 -7.70 11.47 -7.26
N GLY A 91 -7.54 11.72 -8.56
CA GLY A 91 -8.65 11.62 -9.50
C GLY A 91 -9.70 12.75 -9.43
N HIS A 92 -9.33 13.95 -8.94
CA HIS A 92 -10.19 15.14 -9.01
C HIS A 92 -10.65 15.49 -10.45
N GLN A 93 -9.91 15.03 -11.46
CA GLN A 93 -10.23 15.13 -12.89
C GLN A 93 -10.54 13.75 -13.47
N TRP A 94 -11.54 13.07 -12.94
CA TRP A 94 -12.00 11.81 -13.53
C TRP A 94 -13.00 12.05 -14.68
N GLN A 95 -13.02 11.13 -15.63
CA GLN A 95 -13.99 11.06 -16.72
C GLN A 95 -14.37 9.60 -16.95
N GLY A 96 -15.52 9.34 -17.55
CA GLY A 96 -15.93 7.97 -17.84
C GLY A 96 -17.27 7.83 -18.51
N THR A 97 -17.59 6.62 -18.94
CA THR A 97 -18.88 6.26 -19.55
C THR A 97 -19.93 5.86 -18.52
N ILE A 98 -19.52 5.67 -17.25
CA ILE A 98 -20.41 5.47 -16.11
C ILE A 98 -20.44 6.73 -15.25
N SER A 99 -21.60 7.00 -14.67
CA SER A 99 -21.74 7.98 -13.59
C SER A 99 -21.24 7.35 -12.30
N SER A 100 -20.23 7.94 -11.66
CA SER A 100 -19.77 7.53 -10.34
C SER A 100 -20.31 8.47 -9.25
N PRO A 101 -21.32 8.06 -8.47
CA PRO A 101 -21.85 8.88 -7.39
C PRO A 101 -20.83 9.12 -6.27
N THR A 102 -19.89 8.19 -6.04
CA THR A 102 -18.86 8.34 -5.01
C THR A 102 -17.73 9.27 -5.45
N LEU A 103 -17.15 9.07 -6.65
CA LEU A 103 -16.06 9.93 -7.15
C LEU A 103 -16.49 11.38 -7.37
N SER A 104 -17.77 11.62 -7.69
CA SER A 104 -18.30 13.00 -7.85
C SER A 104 -18.44 13.77 -6.54
N LYS A 105 -18.48 13.07 -5.39
CA LYS A 105 -18.64 13.68 -4.06
C LYS A 105 -17.39 13.56 -3.17
N GLN A 106 -16.36 12.84 -3.61
CA GLN A 106 -15.09 12.77 -2.90
C GLN A 106 -14.33 14.09 -3.10
N ILE A 107 -14.10 14.82 -2.00
CA ILE A 107 -13.44 16.12 -2.01
C ILE A 107 -12.16 16.05 -1.17
N PRO A 108 -11.01 16.53 -1.68
CA PRO A 108 -9.77 16.62 -0.91
C PRO A 108 -9.91 17.65 0.23
N ASP A 109 -9.01 17.60 1.20
CA ASP A 109 -8.86 18.71 2.14
C ASP A 109 -8.35 19.94 1.39
N LYS A 110 -8.80 21.13 1.79
CA LYS A 110 -8.35 22.38 1.17
C LYS A 110 -6.89 22.64 1.56
N ILE A 111 -6.07 23.08 0.59
CA ILE A 111 -4.64 23.33 0.78
C ILE A 111 -4.42 24.83 1.08
N PRO A 112 -3.82 25.18 2.23
CA PRO A 112 -3.43 26.55 2.54
C PRO A 112 -2.44 27.14 1.53
N LEU A 113 -2.62 28.40 1.14
CA LEU A 113 -1.75 29.11 0.18
C LEU A 113 -0.28 29.13 0.61
N ALA A 114 0.00 29.18 1.92
CA ALA A 114 1.35 29.09 2.45
C ALA A 114 2.10 27.84 1.97
N LEU A 115 1.43 26.69 1.84
CA LEU A 115 2.01 25.44 1.34
C LEU A 115 2.23 25.42 -0.18
N GLU A 116 1.57 26.32 -0.92
CA GLU A 116 1.75 26.45 -2.36
C GLU A 116 2.96 27.32 -2.75
N SER A 117 3.50 28.09 -1.79
CA SER A 117 4.63 28.99 -2.01
C SER A 117 5.92 28.26 -2.40
N ASP A 118 6.68 28.83 -3.34
CA ASP A 118 8.01 28.34 -3.75
C ASP A 118 9.01 28.30 -2.57
N THR A 119 8.80 29.13 -1.55
CA THR A 119 9.66 29.17 -0.37
C THR A 119 9.25 28.17 0.71
N ALA A 120 8.11 27.49 0.56
CA ALA A 120 7.51 26.64 1.60
C ALA A 120 8.48 25.56 2.11
N ILE A 121 9.23 24.92 1.20
CA ILE A 121 10.21 23.88 1.57
C ILE A 121 11.26 24.44 2.54
N VAL A 122 11.84 25.60 2.20
CA VAL A 122 12.92 26.21 2.98
C VAL A 122 12.38 26.67 4.34
N SER A 123 11.26 27.38 4.35
CA SER A 123 10.67 27.92 5.58
C SER A 123 10.15 26.82 6.51
N LEU A 124 9.54 25.75 5.98
CA LEU A 124 9.11 24.61 6.79
C LEU A 124 10.31 23.85 7.36
N CYS A 125 11.36 23.62 6.57
CA CYS A 125 12.57 22.99 7.10
C CYS A 125 13.18 23.81 8.23
N GLN A 126 13.21 25.14 8.12
CA GLN A 126 13.66 26.03 9.19
C GLN A 126 12.74 25.96 10.42
N HIS A 127 11.43 26.04 10.23
CA HIS A 127 10.43 25.99 11.30
C HIS A 127 10.49 24.67 12.09
N PHE A 128 10.65 23.55 11.39
CA PHE A 128 10.83 22.24 11.98
C PHE A 128 12.29 21.92 12.33
N GLN A 129 13.21 22.89 12.23
CA GLN A 129 14.64 22.73 12.55
C GLN A 129 15.32 21.50 11.87
N LEU A 130 15.00 21.27 10.60
CA LEU A 130 15.64 20.26 9.76
C LEU A 130 16.97 20.80 9.20
N SER A 131 17.92 19.90 8.94
CA SER A 131 19.23 20.29 8.43
C SER A 131 19.18 20.69 6.95
N ASN A 132 20.22 21.41 6.49
CA ASN A 132 20.40 21.71 5.06
C ASN A 132 20.56 20.45 4.19
N GLN A 133 20.94 19.31 4.78
CA GLN A 133 20.97 18.04 4.07
C GLN A 133 19.55 17.48 3.90
N ASP A 134 18.74 17.53 4.96
CA ASP A 134 17.35 17.09 4.92
C ASP A 134 16.55 17.92 3.90
N GLN A 135 16.75 19.24 3.90
CA GLN A 135 16.10 20.15 2.93
C GLN A 135 16.46 19.78 1.48
N ARG A 136 17.74 19.51 1.19
CA ARG A 136 18.19 19.10 -0.16
C ARG A 136 17.55 17.77 -0.55
N GLN A 137 17.61 16.77 0.33
CA GLN A 137 16.99 15.46 0.09
C GLN A 137 15.48 15.57 -0.15
N LEU A 138 14.77 16.40 0.63
CA LEU A 138 13.35 16.66 0.42
C LEU A 138 13.08 17.34 -0.92
N THR A 139 13.90 18.31 -1.31
CA THR A 139 13.77 19.00 -2.61
C THR A 139 13.95 18.01 -3.76
N ASP A 140 15.00 17.19 -3.71
CA ASP A 140 15.30 16.19 -4.74
C ASP A 140 14.18 15.14 -4.84
N THR A 141 13.69 14.64 -3.70
CA THR A 141 12.57 13.68 -3.65
C THR A 141 11.28 14.28 -4.22
N LEU A 142 10.93 15.51 -3.86
CA LEU A 142 9.72 16.17 -4.38
C LEU A 142 9.83 16.40 -5.90
N GLN A 143 10.99 16.81 -6.39
CA GLN A 143 11.23 16.99 -7.83
C GLN A 143 11.11 15.66 -8.59
N GLN A 144 11.65 14.56 -8.05
CA GLN A 144 11.50 13.22 -8.64
C GLN A 144 10.04 12.78 -8.70
N ILE A 145 9.28 13.00 -7.62
CA ILE A 145 7.84 12.71 -7.57
C ILE A 145 7.10 13.54 -8.63
N GLU A 146 7.37 14.85 -8.71
CA GLU A 146 6.74 15.72 -9.71
C GLU A 146 7.02 15.29 -11.14
N GLN A 147 8.27 14.94 -11.44
CA GLN A 147 8.63 14.40 -12.75
C GLN A 147 7.88 13.10 -13.05
N ARG A 148 7.86 12.16 -12.10
CA ARG A 148 7.16 10.88 -12.24
C ARG A 148 5.66 11.08 -12.53
N ILE A 149 5.01 11.99 -11.81
CA ILE A 149 3.59 12.33 -12.01
C ILE A 149 3.36 12.91 -13.41
N ALA A 150 4.19 13.87 -13.83
CA ALA A 150 4.07 14.49 -15.14
C ALA A 150 4.30 13.50 -16.29
N GLU A 151 5.29 12.62 -16.15
CA GLU A 151 5.59 11.57 -17.13
C GLU A 151 4.42 10.59 -17.24
N GLN A 152 3.90 10.10 -16.12
CA GLN A 152 2.75 9.20 -16.10
C GLN A 152 1.51 9.85 -16.73
N ALA A 153 1.21 11.10 -16.38
CA ALA A 153 0.08 11.84 -16.94
C ALA A 153 0.19 12.00 -18.46
N THR A 154 1.40 12.30 -18.94
CA THR A 154 1.68 12.47 -20.36
C THR A 154 1.47 11.15 -21.11
N THR A 155 1.95 10.04 -20.54
CA THR A 155 1.78 8.70 -21.14
C THR A 155 0.31 8.30 -21.22
N ILE A 156 -0.45 8.41 -20.12
CA ILE A 156 -1.88 8.08 -20.10
C ILE A 156 -2.68 8.97 -21.05
N GLN A 157 -2.36 10.27 -21.10
CA GLN A 157 -3.01 11.17 -22.04
C GLN A 157 -2.73 10.80 -23.51
N ALA A 158 -1.51 10.40 -23.84
CA ALA A 158 -1.17 9.93 -25.20
C ALA A 158 -1.90 8.62 -25.55
N VAL A 159 -1.99 7.69 -24.59
CA VAL A 159 -2.75 6.44 -24.71
C VAL A 159 -4.22 6.73 -25.02
N LEU A 160 -4.89 7.57 -24.22
CA LEU A 160 -6.30 7.92 -24.42
C LEU A 160 -6.54 8.63 -25.77
N ARG A 161 -5.66 9.58 -26.14
CA ARG A 161 -5.73 10.26 -27.44
C ARG A 161 -5.55 9.31 -28.62
N SER A 162 -4.72 8.28 -28.50
CA SER A 162 -4.44 7.33 -29.59
C SER A 162 -5.68 6.57 -30.07
N VAL A 163 -6.66 6.38 -29.18
CA VAL A 163 -7.95 5.74 -29.48
C VAL A 163 -9.10 6.74 -29.61
N GLY A 164 -8.82 8.05 -29.52
CA GLY A 164 -9.81 9.13 -29.63
C GLY A 164 -10.65 9.38 -28.38
N LEU A 165 -10.29 8.81 -27.22
CA LEU A 165 -10.94 9.12 -25.95
C LEU A 165 -10.53 10.55 -25.53
N THR A 166 -11.39 11.52 -25.85
CA THR A 166 -11.23 12.91 -25.39
C THR A 166 -12.59 13.47 -24.96
N THR A 167 -12.66 13.94 -23.70
CA THR A 167 -13.76 14.68 -23.05
C THR A 167 -15.19 14.30 -23.47
N ILE A 168 -15.89 13.61 -22.57
CA ILE A 168 -17.28 13.18 -22.76
C ILE A 168 -18.22 14.34 -22.37
N GLN A 169 -19.05 14.83 -23.30
CA GLN A 169 -19.96 15.97 -23.03
C GLN A 169 -21.44 15.71 -23.33
N ASP A 170 -21.84 14.56 -23.89
CA ASP A 170 -23.25 14.19 -24.12
C ASP A 170 -23.46 12.66 -24.31
N GLU A 171 -24.71 12.21 -24.46
CA GLU A 171 -25.06 10.79 -24.63
C GLU A 171 -24.47 10.15 -25.90
N THR A 172 -24.35 10.94 -26.99
CA THR A 172 -23.75 10.46 -28.24
C THR A 172 -22.24 10.25 -28.05
N ALA A 173 -21.60 11.14 -27.29
CA ALA A 173 -20.21 11.03 -26.86
C ALA A 173 -20.01 9.80 -25.95
N THR A 174 -20.98 9.43 -25.12
CA THR A 174 -20.90 8.21 -24.30
C THR A 174 -20.85 6.95 -25.15
N GLN A 175 -21.71 6.82 -26.17
CA GLN A 175 -21.68 5.65 -27.06
C GLN A 175 -20.37 5.56 -27.86
N LEU A 176 -19.89 6.70 -28.39
CA LEU A 176 -18.61 6.75 -29.07
C LEU A 176 -17.45 6.37 -28.14
N SER A 177 -17.47 6.86 -26.89
CA SER A 177 -16.45 6.55 -25.89
C SER A 177 -16.41 5.08 -25.52
N ARG A 178 -17.55 4.39 -25.48
CA ARG A 178 -17.60 2.93 -25.29
C ARG A 178 -16.94 2.18 -26.44
N ILE A 179 -17.14 2.63 -27.68
CA ILE A 179 -16.47 2.04 -28.85
C ILE A 179 -14.96 2.23 -28.73
N GLN A 180 -14.51 3.43 -28.36
CA GLN A 180 -13.09 3.74 -28.20
C GLN A 180 -12.46 3.00 -27.01
N ALA A 181 -13.20 2.83 -25.92
CA ALA A 181 -12.81 2.00 -24.77
C ALA A 181 -12.63 0.53 -25.17
N ALA A 182 -13.53 -0.03 -25.98
CA ALA A 182 -13.38 -1.38 -26.51
C ALA A 182 -12.15 -1.52 -27.44
N VAL A 183 -11.83 -0.48 -28.24
CA VAL A 183 -10.59 -0.45 -29.04
C VAL A 183 -9.36 -0.44 -28.15
N LEU A 184 -9.35 0.40 -27.10
CA LEU A 184 -8.25 0.42 -26.14
C LEU A 184 -8.10 -0.92 -25.41
N PHE A 185 -9.20 -1.50 -24.97
CA PHE A 185 -9.22 -2.83 -24.32
C PHE A 185 -8.57 -3.88 -25.23
N LYS A 186 -8.88 -3.84 -26.54
CA LYS A 186 -8.25 -4.73 -27.52
C LYS A 186 -6.75 -4.53 -27.62
N HIS A 187 -6.24 -3.30 -27.62
CA HIS A 187 -4.80 -3.04 -27.64
C HIS A 187 -4.10 -3.53 -26.37
N LEU A 188 -4.77 -3.47 -25.21
CA LEU A 188 -4.16 -3.83 -23.92
C LEU A 188 -4.26 -5.32 -23.58
N PHE A 189 -5.32 -6.00 -24.04
CA PHE A 189 -5.63 -7.38 -23.65
C PHE A 189 -5.72 -8.36 -24.83
N GLY A 190 -5.69 -7.87 -26.07
CA GLY A 190 -5.80 -8.73 -27.27
C GLY A 190 -7.18 -9.39 -27.43
N ILE A 191 -8.22 -8.85 -26.78
CA ILE A 191 -9.59 -9.37 -26.76
C ILE A 191 -10.51 -8.33 -27.41
N THR A 192 -11.33 -8.75 -28.38
CA THR A 192 -12.31 -7.85 -29.00
C THR A 192 -13.66 -7.99 -28.29
N LEU A 193 -14.12 -6.91 -27.65
CA LEU A 193 -15.41 -6.86 -26.95
C LEU A 193 -16.42 -5.97 -27.69
N PRO A 194 -17.72 -6.33 -27.69
CA PRO A 194 -18.79 -5.40 -28.02
C PRO A 194 -18.73 -4.14 -27.15
N ALA A 195 -18.93 -2.97 -27.75
CA ALA A 195 -18.81 -1.68 -27.05
C ALA A 195 -19.75 -1.55 -25.84
N HIS A 196 -20.95 -2.14 -25.89
CA HIS A 196 -21.91 -2.07 -24.79
C HIS A 196 -21.50 -2.89 -23.55
N LEU A 197 -20.46 -3.74 -23.66
CA LEU A 197 -19.90 -4.51 -22.54
C LEU A 197 -18.74 -3.82 -21.84
N VAL A 198 -18.22 -2.74 -22.42
CA VAL A 198 -17.05 -2.03 -21.92
C VAL A 198 -17.44 -0.62 -21.53
N ASP A 199 -17.50 -0.40 -20.23
CA ASP A 199 -17.45 0.92 -19.64
C ASP A 199 -16.02 1.28 -19.25
N ILE A 200 -15.75 2.57 -19.10
CA ILE A 200 -14.43 3.08 -18.72
C ILE A 200 -14.56 4.22 -17.72
N VAL A 201 -13.68 4.25 -16.73
CA VAL A 201 -13.39 5.40 -15.87
C VAL A 201 -11.90 5.67 -15.97
N TYR A 202 -11.50 6.92 -16.15
CA TYR A 202 -10.09 7.28 -16.20
C TYR A 202 -9.84 8.62 -15.52
N THR A 203 -8.64 8.74 -14.95
CA THR A 203 -8.07 9.97 -14.43
C THR A 203 -6.92 10.40 -15.35
N PRO A 204 -6.21 11.51 -15.10
CA PRO A 204 -4.99 11.80 -15.84
C PRO A 204 -3.93 10.72 -15.70
N LEU A 205 -4.04 9.81 -14.73
CA LEU A 205 -2.98 8.88 -14.34
C LEU A 205 -3.39 7.41 -14.38
N GLN A 206 -4.68 7.10 -14.39
CA GLN A 206 -5.20 5.73 -14.29
C GLN A 206 -6.36 5.47 -15.25
N ILE A 207 -6.54 4.21 -15.61
CA ILE A 207 -7.60 3.72 -16.48
C ILE A 207 -8.24 2.49 -15.84
N TYR A 208 -9.56 2.50 -15.70
CA TYR A 208 -10.36 1.41 -15.16
C TYR A 208 -11.37 0.98 -16.22
N PHE A 209 -11.31 -0.28 -16.62
CA PHE A 209 -12.35 -0.89 -17.45
C PHE A 209 -13.42 -1.51 -16.56
N CYS A 210 -14.66 -1.10 -16.75
CA CYS A 210 -15.82 -1.66 -16.06
C CYS A 210 -16.53 -2.62 -17.01
N LEU A 211 -16.47 -3.92 -16.72
CA LEU A 211 -17.03 -4.96 -17.58
C LEU A 211 -18.36 -5.48 -17.02
N THR A 212 -19.36 -5.57 -17.90
CA THR A 212 -20.65 -6.19 -17.58
C THR A 212 -20.50 -7.71 -17.65
N THR A 213 -20.34 -8.37 -16.50
CA THR A 213 -20.07 -9.83 -16.41
C THR A 213 -21.31 -10.71 -16.29
N ASP A 214 -22.47 -10.12 -16.01
CA ASP A 214 -23.64 -10.88 -15.52
C ASP A 214 -24.67 -11.19 -16.63
N GLN A 215 -24.37 -10.82 -17.88
CA GLN A 215 -25.28 -10.96 -19.02
C GLN A 215 -24.83 -12.10 -19.95
N SER A 216 -25.31 -13.32 -19.69
CA SER A 216 -24.99 -14.52 -20.48
C SER A 216 -25.30 -14.39 -21.97
N GLU A 217 -26.32 -13.61 -22.34
CA GLU A 217 -26.71 -13.38 -23.73
C GLU A 217 -25.70 -12.50 -24.48
N ALA A 218 -25.14 -11.49 -23.83
CA ALA A 218 -24.16 -10.60 -24.45
C ALA A 218 -22.79 -11.27 -24.64
N PHE A 219 -22.46 -12.27 -23.80
CA PHE A 219 -21.27 -13.11 -24.01
C PHE A 219 -21.35 -13.89 -25.33
N ALA A 220 -22.55 -14.24 -25.80
CA ALA A 220 -22.72 -14.98 -27.05
C ALA A 220 -22.33 -14.18 -28.31
N GLU A 221 -22.25 -12.86 -28.21
CA GLU A 221 -21.79 -11.98 -29.31
C GLU A 221 -20.26 -11.97 -29.47
N ILE A 222 -19.53 -12.42 -28.45
CA ILE A 222 -18.07 -12.48 -28.43
C ILE A 222 -17.62 -13.74 -29.20
N SER A 223 -16.53 -13.65 -29.97
CA SER A 223 -15.96 -14.82 -30.65
C SER A 223 -15.55 -15.90 -29.63
N ALA A 224 -15.67 -17.19 -29.98
CA ALA A 224 -15.33 -18.28 -29.06
C ALA A 224 -13.89 -18.19 -28.50
N THR A 225 -12.93 -17.73 -29.32
CA THR A 225 -11.55 -17.51 -28.89
C THR A 225 -11.44 -16.37 -27.86
N ASP A 226 -12.13 -15.26 -28.10
CA ASP A 226 -12.14 -14.12 -27.17
C ASP A 226 -12.92 -14.42 -25.89
N GLN A 227 -14.00 -15.21 -25.96
CA GLN A 227 -14.70 -15.71 -24.78
C GLN A 227 -13.76 -16.52 -23.89
N GLN A 228 -13.00 -17.46 -24.46
CA GLN A 228 -12.04 -18.25 -23.69
C GLN A 228 -10.98 -17.37 -23.02
N ARG A 229 -10.42 -16.39 -23.76
CA ARG A 229 -9.43 -15.44 -23.22
C ARG A 229 -10.01 -14.56 -22.13
N LEU A 230 -11.23 -14.05 -22.31
CA LEU A 230 -11.94 -13.24 -21.32
C LEU A 230 -12.24 -14.07 -20.05
N THR A 231 -12.69 -15.31 -20.19
CA THR A 231 -12.90 -16.20 -19.05
C THR A 231 -11.60 -16.44 -18.28
N GLN A 232 -10.50 -16.73 -18.98
CA GLN A 232 -9.18 -16.89 -18.36
C GLN A 232 -8.72 -15.61 -17.66
N LEU A 233 -8.97 -14.44 -18.27
CA LEU A 233 -8.68 -13.14 -17.69
C LEU A 233 -9.46 -12.95 -16.37
N LEU A 234 -10.78 -13.17 -16.39
CA LEU A 234 -11.65 -13.02 -15.22
C LEU A 234 -11.32 -14.05 -14.12
N GLU A 235 -11.02 -15.29 -14.47
CA GLU A 235 -10.56 -16.32 -13.53
C GLU A 235 -9.23 -15.92 -12.87
N SER A 236 -8.27 -15.40 -13.65
CA SER A 236 -6.98 -14.94 -13.13
C SER A 236 -7.11 -13.78 -12.15
N MET A 237 -8.14 -12.94 -12.29
CA MET A 237 -8.45 -11.86 -11.35
C MET A 237 -9.08 -12.37 -10.05
N GLN A 238 -9.78 -13.51 -10.09
CA GLN A 238 -10.37 -14.13 -8.89
C GLN A 238 -9.36 -14.96 -8.09
N THR A 239 -8.25 -15.35 -8.72
CA THR A 239 -7.20 -16.15 -8.06
C THR A 239 -6.11 -15.23 -7.54
N PHE A 240 -5.84 -15.28 -6.24
CA PHE A 240 -4.71 -14.55 -5.68
C PHE A 240 -3.37 -15.12 -6.19
N SER A 241 -2.47 -14.24 -6.62
CA SER A 241 -1.08 -14.56 -6.94
C SER A 241 -0.17 -13.47 -6.40
N PHE A 242 1.00 -13.83 -5.86
CA PHE A 242 1.98 -12.83 -5.44
C PHE A 242 2.45 -11.94 -6.60
N ASP A 243 2.47 -12.47 -7.83
CA ASP A 243 2.78 -11.68 -9.03
C ASP A 243 1.82 -10.50 -9.27
N GLN A 244 0.63 -10.48 -8.65
CA GLN A 244 -0.25 -9.31 -8.68
C GLN A 244 0.39 -8.10 -7.99
N PHE A 245 1.21 -8.30 -6.96
CA PHE A 245 1.88 -7.21 -6.26
C PHE A 245 2.91 -6.46 -7.13
N ARG A 246 3.43 -7.06 -8.21
CA ARG A 246 4.29 -6.33 -9.18
C ARG A 246 3.57 -5.18 -9.88
N ARG A 247 2.24 -5.17 -9.84
CA ARG A 247 1.37 -4.23 -10.54
C ARG A 247 0.58 -3.35 -9.57
N PHE A 248 1.14 -3.15 -8.37
CA PHE A 248 0.58 -2.20 -7.42
C PHE A 248 0.40 -0.83 -8.08
N PRO A 249 -0.74 -0.13 -7.88
CA PRO A 249 -1.84 -0.47 -6.99
C PRO A 249 -3.00 -1.18 -7.67
N THR A 250 -3.04 -1.26 -9.00
CA THR A 250 -4.24 -1.77 -9.69
C THR A 250 -4.40 -3.27 -9.54
N PHE A 251 -3.37 -4.01 -9.06
CA PHE A 251 -3.28 -5.48 -8.95
C PHE A 251 -3.82 -6.23 -10.20
N GLY A 252 -3.93 -5.49 -11.30
CA GLY A 252 -4.85 -5.77 -12.38
C GLY A 252 -4.19 -6.66 -13.42
N PRO A 253 -4.95 -7.25 -14.34
CA PRO A 253 -4.43 -8.27 -15.23
C PRO A 253 -3.69 -7.71 -16.47
N CYS A 254 -3.34 -6.41 -16.51
CA CYS A 254 -2.65 -5.81 -17.65
C CYS A 254 -1.17 -6.26 -17.70
N GLN A 255 -0.95 -7.43 -18.28
CA GLN A 255 0.36 -8.03 -18.42
C GLN A 255 1.09 -7.43 -19.63
N PRO A 256 2.39 -7.11 -19.51
CA PRO A 256 3.22 -6.58 -20.60
C PRO A 256 3.09 -7.36 -21.91
N GLN A 257 3.04 -8.70 -21.84
CA GLN A 257 2.95 -9.56 -23.02
C GLN A 257 1.63 -9.44 -23.81
N ASN A 258 0.58 -8.89 -23.21
CA ASN A 258 -0.74 -8.76 -23.86
C ASN A 258 -0.90 -7.43 -24.59
N ILE A 259 -0.03 -6.45 -24.32
CA ILE A 259 -0.07 -5.12 -24.92
C ILE A 259 0.41 -5.21 -26.38
N ASP A 260 -0.38 -4.63 -27.29
CA ASP A 260 -0.04 -4.50 -28.70
C ASP A 260 1.24 -3.66 -28.87
N ILE A 261 2.34 -4.34 -29.15
CA ILE A 261 3.66 -3.74 -29.29
C ILE A 261 3.73 -2.72 -30.43
N THR A 262 2.95 -2.91 -31.50
CA THR A 262 2.94 -1.99 -32.64
C THR A 262 2.29 -0.68 -32.24
N TRP A 263 1.16 -0.76 -31.55
CA TRP A 263 0.47 0.40 -30.98
C TRP A 263 1.31 1.12 -29.92
N ALA A 264 1.91 0.37 -28.98
CA ALA A 264 2.78 0.95 -27.96
C ALA A 264 4.02 1.64 -28.56
N THR A 265 4.57 1.11 -29.65
CA THR A 265 5.70 1.72 -30.38
C THR A 265 5.34 3.09 -30.96
N LEU A 266 4.14 3.25 -31.51
CA LEU A 266 3.69 4.54 -32.04
C LEU A 266 3.56 5.59 -30.94
N ILE A 267 3.04 5.20 -29.77
CA ILE A 267 2.94 6.09 -28.61
C ILE A 267 4.35 6.45 -28.10
N ALA A 268 5.25 5.47 -27.97
CA ALA A 268 6.62 5.70 -27.53
C ALA A 268 7.36 6.69 -28.46
N GLN A 269 7.18 6.57 -29.78
CA GLN A 269 7.73 7.51 -30.76
C GLN A 269 7.14 8.91 -30.62
N GLN A 270 5.84 9.05 -30.33
CA GLN A 270 5.21 10.35 -30.08
C GLN A 270 5.77 11.03 -28.83
N LEU A 271 6.12 10.24 -27.81
CA LEU A 271 6.59 10.71 -26.51
C LEU A 271 8.11 10.89 -26.43
N ASP A 272 8.86 10.45 -27.44
CA ASP A 272 10.33 10.33 -27.39
C ASP A 272 10.81 9.50 -26.18
N LYS A 273 10.17 8.34 -25.98
CA LYS A 273 10.45 7.39 -24.89
C LYS A 273 10.67 5.97 -25.44
N SER A 274 11.15 5.06 -24.59
CA SER A 274 11.22 3.64 -24.95
C SER A 274 9.83 2.99 -24.90
N VAL A 275 9.66 1.91 -25.65
CA VAL A 275 8.43 1.11 -25.62
C VAL A 275 8.23 0.47 -24.24
N ASP A 276 9.32 0.03 -23.61
CA ASP A 276 9.30 -0.55 -22.26
C ASP A 276 8.74 0.45 -21.24
N HIS A 277 9.08 1.74 -21.35
CA HIS A 277 8.54 2.78 -20.47
C HIS A 277 7.01 2.93 -20.60
N VAL A 278 6.49 2.89 -21.84
CA VAL A 278 5.03 2.97 -22.08
C VAL A 278 4.32 1.73 -21.52
N ILE A 279 4.90 0.54 -21.72
CA ILE A 279 4.36 -0.73 -21.22
C ILE A 279 4.34 -0.75 -19.69
N GLU A 280 5.44 -0.35 -19.03
CA GLU A 280 5.55 -0.28 -17.58
C GLU A 280 4.53 0.69 -16.96
N ALA A 281 4.39 1.88 -17.57
CA ALA A 281 3.40 2.88 -17.17
C ALA A 281 1.95 2.37 -17.28
N LEU A 282 1.65 1.55 -18.29
CA LEU A 282 0.33 0.95 -18.48
C LEU A 282 0.06 -0.19 -17.49
N SER A 283 1.06 -1.05 -17.24
CA SER A 283 0.91 -2.20 -16.35
C SER A 283 0.61 -1.83 -14.90
N SER A 284 1.01 -0.64 -14.44
CA SER A 284 0.73 -0.12 -13.08
C SER A 284 -0.53 0.77 -13.01
N SER A 285 -1.13 1.14 -14.14
CA SER A 285 -2.17 2.17 -14.19
C SER A 285 -3.47 1.73 -14.86
N VAL A 286 -3.52 0.50 -15.38
CA VAL A 286 -4.74 -0.10 -15.94
C VAL A 286 -5.32 -1.14 -14.98
N SER A 287 -6.61 -1.02 -14.67
CA SER A 287 -7.37 -2.02 -13.91
C SER A 287 -8.64 -2.47 -14.65
N ILE A 288 -9.19 -3.61 -14.23
CA ILE A 288 -10.48 -4.13 -14.68
C ILE A 288 -11.33 -4.37 -13.44
N LEU A 289 -12.58 -3.93 -13.47
CA LEU A 289 -13.57 -4.12 -12.42
C LEU A 289 -14.88 -4.66 -13.02
N PRO A 290 -15.61 -5.55 -12.33
CA PRO A 290 -17.01 -5.79 -12.68
C PRO A 290 -17.81 -4.50 -12.49
N THR A 291 -18.62 -4.10 -13.47
CA THR A 291 -19.36 -2.81 -13.43
C THR A 291 -20.21 -2.68 -12.16
N HIS A 292 -20.87 -3.76 -11.73
CA HIS A 292 -21.71 -3.75 -10.52
C HIS A 292 -20.92 -3.61 -9.21
N LYS A 293 -19.59 -3.75 -9.23
CA LYS A 293 -18.71 -3.55 -8.07
C LYS A 293 -17.86 -2.29 -8.16
N ALA A 294 -17.91 -1.53 -9.25
CA ALA A 294 -16.97 -0.43 -9.50
C ALA A 294 -16.87 0.54 -8.31
N GLU A 295 -18.00 0.99 -7.77
CA GLU A 295 -18.04 1.93 -6.64
C GLU A 295 -17.40 1.38 -5.36
N ALA A 296 -17.30 0.06 -5.18
CA ALA A 296 -16.63 -0.54 -4.03
C ALA A 296 -15.09 -0.41 -4.09
N PHE A 297 -14.54 -0.13 -5.27
CA PHE A 297 -13.09 -0.09 -5.51
C PHE A 297 -12.58 1.28 -5.96
N LEU A 298 -13.40 2.09 -6.63
CA LEU A 298 -12.93 3.34 -7.24
C LEU A 298 -12.32 4.32 -6.23
N ILE A 299 -12.97 4.57 -5.08
CA ILE A 299 -12.35 5.41 -4.02
C ILE A 299 -11.12 4.72 -3.44
N HIS A 300 -11.24 3.44 -3.09
CA HIS A 300 -10.17 2.66 -2.47
C HIS A 300 -8.87 2.69 -3.30
N ASP A 301 -8.97 2.46 -4.61
CA ASP A 301 -7.80 2.36 -5.48
C ASP A 301 -7.28 3.75 -5.89
N ILE A 302 -8.17 4.65 -6.32
CA ILE A 302 -7.78 5.97 -6.86
C ILE A 302 -7.32 6.89 -5.73
N TRP A 303 -8.10 6.99 -4.65
CA TRP A 303 -7.80 7.86 -3.53
C TRP A 303 -6.98 7.16 -2.45
N GLY A 304 -7.18 5.86 -2.25
CA GLY A 304 -6.48 5.12 -1.20
C GLY A 304 -5.08 4.68 -1.57
N HIS A 305 -4.87 4.10 -2.76
CA HIS A 305 -3.58 3.49 -3.13
C HIS A 305 -2.73 4.25 -4.15
N TYR A 306 -3.32 4.98 -5.10
CA TYR A 306 -2.52 5.52 -6.20
C TYR A 306 -1.47 6.55 -5.79
N TRP A 307 -1.76 7.36 -4.78
CA TRP A 307 -0.74 8.25 -4.21
C TRP A 307 0.40 7.48 -3.53
N GLN A 308 0.12 6.30 -2.96
CA GLN A 308 1.15 5.45 -2.37
C GLN A 308 2.15 5.02 -3.44
N LEU A 309 1.69 4.62 -4.63
CA LEU A 309 2.55 4.30 -5.77
C LEU A 309 3.46 5.46 -6.14
N MET A 310 2.89 6.67 -6.26
CA MET A 310 3.61 7.80 -6.85
C MET A 310 4.47 8.57 -5.86
N MET A 311 4.15 8.53 -4.56
CA MET A 311 4.76 9.41 -3.55
C MET A 311 5.61 8.70 -2.51
N THR A 312 5.51 7.37 -2.39
CA THR A 312 6.17 6.59 -1.33
C THR A 312 7.04 5.47 -1.90
N GLN A 313 7.69 4.69 -1.03
CA GLN A 313 8.50 3.53 -1.43
C GLN A 313 7.64 2.28 -1.70
N PHE A 314 6.31 2.36 -1.55
CA PHE A 314 5.43 1.19 -1.55
C PHE A 314 5.56 0.37 -2.82
N GLU A 315 5.70 1.00 -3.99
CA GLU A 315 5.94 0.27 -5.24
C GLU A 315 7.07 -0.76 -5.16
N ALA A 316 8.21 -0.36 -4.58
CA ALA A 316 9.35 -1.25 -4.45
C ALA A 316 9.09 -2.35 -3.41
N ASP A 317 8.45 -2.03 -2.30
CA ASP A 317 8.07 -3.01 -1.27
C ASP A 317 7.13 -4.07 -1.86
N TYR A 318 6.12 -3.64 -2.62
CA TYR A 318 5.18 -4.52 -3.32
C TYR A 318 5.87 -5.33 -4.42
N ALA A 319 6.83 -4.74 -5.15
CA ALA A 319 7.64 -5.46 -6.13
C ALA A 319 8.48 -6.57 -5.46
N VAL A 320 9.04 -6.35 -4.27
CA VAL A 320 9.75 -7.40 -3.52
C VAL A 320 8.76 -8.43 -2.97
N LEU A 321 7.62 -8.00 -2.44
CA LEU A 321 6.57 -8.89 -1.93
C LEU A 321 6.11 -9.89 -2.99
N ALA A 322 6.07 -9.48 -4.26
CA ALA A 322 5.71 -10.34 -5.38
C ALA A 322 6.62 -11.55 -5.60
N HIS A 323 7.81 -11.55 -5.00
CA HIS A 323 8.78 -12.66 -5.08
C HIS A 323 8.83 -13.48 -3.79
N CYS A 324 8.06 -13.10 -2.75
CA CYS A 324 8.14 -13.78 -1.45
C CYS A 324 7.60 -15.22 -1.48
N ASP A 325 6.84 -15.64 -2.49
CA ASP A 325 6.40 -17.03 -2.66
C ASP A 325 7.46 -17.96 -3.26
N GLU A 326 8.56 -17.39 -3.74
CA GLU A 326 9.67 -18.14 -4.32
C GLU A 326 10.47 -18.89 -3.22
N PRO A 327 10.96 -20.11 -3.50
CA PRO A 327 11.82 -20.85 -2.57
C PRO A 327 13.14 -20.12 -2.30
N LEU A 328 13.74 -20.41 -1.13
CA LEU A 328 15.03 -19.85 -0.71
C LEU A 328 16.13 -20.01 -1.78
N ARG A 329 16.78 -18.90 -2.13
CA ARG A 329 17.87 -18.85 -3.11
C ARG A 329 19.24 -18.71 -2.44
N VAL A 330 20.27 -19.25 -3.11
CA VAL A 330 21.67 -19.15 -2.63
C VAL A 330 22.16 -17.71 -2.48
N GLY A 331 21.63 -16.78 -3.27
CA GLY A 331 21.99 -15.36 -3.27
C GLY A 331 21.17 -14.49 -2.33
N GLU A 332 20.16 -15.06 -1.66
CA GLU A 332 19.26 -14.34 -0.75
C GLU A 332 20.04 -13.85 0.48
N THR A 333 19.77 -12.62 0.92
CA THR A 333 20.60 -11.91 1.89
C THR A 333 19.76 -11.32 3.01
N ALA A 334 20.02 -11.83 4.22
CA ALA A 334 19.42 -11.36 5.44
C ALA A 334 20.15 -10.11 5.95
N TYR A 335 19.51 -8.96 6.03
CA TYR A 335 20.06 -7.78 6.71
C TYR A 335 19.81 -7.92 8.21
N THR A 336 20.90 -8.12 8.97
CA THR A 336 20.84 -8.36 10.42
C THR A 336 21.56 -7.23 11.17
N GLU A 337 21.40 -7.18 12.49
CA GLU A 337 22.11 -6.20 13.35
C GLU A 337 23.64 -6.28 13.20
N ASN A 338 24.16 -7.47 12.88
CA ASN A 338 25.59 -7.71 12.70
C ASN A 338 26.06 -7.51 11.24
N GLY A 339 25.18 -6.99 10.37
CA GLY A 339 25.41 -6.81 8.95
C GLY A 339 24.70 -7.85 8.08
N PRO A 340 24.86 -7.75 6.75
CA PRO A 340 24.23 -8.68 5.80
C PRO A 340 24.83 -10.09 5.91
N VAL A 341 23.98 -11.11 5.88
CA VAL A 341 24.35 -12.52 5.81
C VAL A 341 23.70 -13.13 4.58
N THR A 342 24.49 -13.67 3.64
CA THR A 342 23.92 -14.32 2.45
C THR A 342 23.76 -15.82 2.67
N CYS A 343 22.70 -16.44 2.13
CA CYS A 343 22.42 -17.87 2.31
C CYS A 343 23.61 -18.78 1.95
N ARG A 344 24.40 -18.41 0.94
CA ARG A 344 25.62 -19.15 0.56
C ARG A 344 26.68 -19.23 1.66
N GLU A 345 26.74 -18.23 2.53
CA GLU A 345 27.76 -18.10 3.58
C GLU A 345 27.47 -18.99 4.79
N LEU A 346 26.29 -19.60 4.83
CA LEU A 346 25.92 -20.59 5.84
C LEU A 346 26.73 -21.89 5.65
N PHE A 347 27.19 -22.16 4.42
CA PHE A 347 27.87 -23.39 4.06
C PHE A 347 29.34 -23.12 3.73
N SER A 348 30.23 -23.96 4.25
CA SER A 348 31.65 -23.92 3.94
C SER A 348 32.15 -25.32 3.54
N PRO A 349 32.68 -25.50 2.32
CA PRO A 349 33.28 -26.77 1.94
C PRO A 349 34.64 -26.93 2.62
N THR A 350 34.92 -28.11 3.15
CA THR A 350 36.19 -28.53 3.75
C THR A 350 36.54 -29.91 3.20
N ASP A 351 37.44 -29.96 2.22
CA ASP A 351 37.75 -31.17 1.43
C ASP A 351 36.48 -31.80 0.83
N ASP A 352 36.14 -33.03 1.24
CA ASP A 352 34.93 -33.76 0.83
C ASP A 352 33.75 -33.58 1.81
N GLU A 353 33.88 -32.67 2.79
CA GLU A 353 32.84 -32.36 3.76
C GLU A 353 32.26 -30.95 3.58
N VAL A 354 31.05 -30.75 4.10
CA VAL A 354 30.39 -29.44 4.16
C VAL A 354 30.12 -29.12 5.62
N ALA A 355 30.61 -27.97 6.09
CA ALA A 355 30.24 -27.40 7.37
C ALA A 355 29.03 -26.45 7.20
N LEU A 356 28.09 -26.51 8.15
CA LEU A 356 26.99 -25.55 8.29
C LEU A 356 27.25 -24.69 9.52
N ASN A 357 27.25 -23.36 9.36
CA ASN A 357 27.28 -22.45 10.50
C ASN A 357 25.86 -22.27 11.05
N GLU A 358 25.51 -23.03 12.10
CA GLU A 358 24.15 -23.05 12.65
C GLU A 358 23.74 -21.72 13.28
N GLU A 359 24.65 -21.02 13.96
CA GLU A 359 24.37 -19.70 14.57
C GLU A 359 24.06 -18.67 13.48
N LYS A 360 24.87 -18.61 12.41
CA LYS A 360 24.57 -17.76 11.26
C LYS A 360 23.27 -18.17 10.57
N ALA A 361 22.94 -19.45 10.53
CA ALA A 361 21.69 -19.91 9.93
C ALA A 361 20.46 -19.43 10.72
N GLN A 362 20.54 -19.43 12.05
CA GLN A 362 19.48 -18.86 12.90
C GLN A 362 19.33 -17.36 12.67
N VAL A 363 20.43 -16.61 12.72
CA VAL A 363 20.44 -15.16 12.48
C VAL A 363 19.92 -14.82 11.07
N PHE A 364 20.34 -15.59 10.06
CA PHE A 364 19.85 -15.48 8.70
C PHE A 364 18.33 -15.70 8.61
N PHE A 365 17.82 -16.77 9.22
CA PHE A 365 16.38 -17.07 9.20
C PHE A 365 15.56 -15.95 9.83
N HIS A 366 15.98 -15.45 11.00
CA HIS A 366 15.29 -14.33 11.65
C HIS A 366 15.33 -13.07 10.80
N GLY A 367 16.49 -12.72 10.22
CA GLY A 367 16.62 -11.53 9.37
C GLY A 367 15.79 -11.62 8.07
N GLU A 368 15.72 -12.79 7.45
CA GLU A 368 14.84 -13.02 6.28
C GLU A 368 13.35 -12.90 6.66
N VAL A 369 12.95 -13.53 7.76
CA VAL A 369 11.54 -13.44 8.21
C VAL A 369 11.18 -11.99 8.57
N GLN A 370 12.05 -11.25 9.24
CA GLN A 370 11.82 -9.84 9.59
C GLN A 370 11.63 -8.98 8.34
N GLN A 371 12.50 -9.12 7.33
CA GLN A 371 12.35 -8.38 6.08
C GLN A 371 11.02 -8.70 5.38
N ARG A 372 10.70 -9.99 5.22
CA ARG A 372 9.44 -10.41 4.58
C ARG A 372 8.21 -9.96 5.35
N LEU A 373 8.26 -9.96 6.69
CA LEU A 373 7.20 -9.40 7.52
C LEU A 373 7.10 -7.88 7.41
N GLY A 374 8.22 -7.17 7.27
CA GLY A 374 8.23 -5.73 6.99
C GLY A 374 7.41 -5.39 5.75
N LEU A 375 7.54 -6.18 4.68
CA LEU A 375 6.75 -6.02 3.44
C LEU A 375 5.25 -6.28 3.67
N VAL A 376 4.91 -7.29 4.47
CA VAL A 376 3.51 -7.55 4.88
C VAL A 376 2.96 -6.38 5.68
N PHE A 377 3.76 -5.77 6.55
CA PHE A 377 3.35 -4.61 7.33
C PHE A 377 3.16 -3.37 6.45
N THR A 378 4.01 -3.14 5.44
CA THR A 378 3.77 -2.11 4.42
C THR A 378 2.40 -2.30 3.77
N HIS A 379 2.10 -3.53 3.33
CA HIS A 379 0.82 -3.85 2.71
C HIS A 379 -0.36 -3.55 3.64
N LEU A 380 -0.32 -4.06 4.87
CA LEU A 380 -1.38 -3.82 5.86
C LEU A 380 -1.61 -2.32 6.11
N ILE A 381 -0.53 -1.54 6.22
CA ILE A 381 -0.63 -0.09 6.40
C ILE A 381 -1.22 0.58 5.15
N GLY A 382 -0.87 0.11 3.95
CA GLY A 382 -1.45 0.57 2.69
C GLY A 382 -2.97 0.39 2.63
N GLU A 383 -3.46 -0.79 3.02
CA GLU A 383 -4.90 -1.08 3.11
C GLU A 383 -5.58 -0.19 4.17
N MET A 384 -4.97 -0.02 5.35
CA MET A 384 -5.50 0.88 6.39
C MET A 384 -5.61 2.33 5.89
N MET A 385 -4.69 2.80 5.05
CA MET A 385 -4.78 4.16 4.49
C MET A 385 -5.85 4.27 3.41
N ALA A 386 -6.07 3.21 2.62
CA ALA A 386 -7.19 3.16 1.68
C ALA A 386 -8.53 3.15 2.41
N ASP A 387 -8.62 2.47 3.56
CA ASP A 387 -9.79 2.53 4.44
C ASP A 387 -10.06 3.95 4.97
N VAL A 388 -9.01 4.70 5.34
CA VAL A 388 -9.18 6.09 5.80
C VAL A 388 -9.71 6.99 4.68
N ALA A 389 -9.30 6.76 3.42
CA ALA A 389 -9.83 7.49 2.28
C ALA A 389 -11.32 7.20 2.04
N GLU A 390 -11.75 5.94 2.16
CA GLU A 390 -13.16 5.55 2.15
C GLU A 390 -13.94 6.13 3.33
N PHE A 391 -13.37 6.10 4.53
CA PHE A 391 -14.00 6.69 5.71
C PHE A 391 -14.20 8.19 5.53
N LYS A 392 -13.22 8.90 4.96
CA LYS A 392 -13.37 10.33 4.68
C LYS A 392 -14.57 10.61 3.78
N TYR A 393 -14.84 9.75 2.79
CA TYR A 393 -16.06 9.85 1.99
C TYR A 393 -17.31 9.79 2.86
N VAL A 394 -17.41 8.75 3.71
CA VAL A 394 -18.56 8.51 4.61
C VAL A 394 -18.71 9.65 5.62
N TRP A 395 -17.60 10.16 6.16
CA TRP A 395 -17.57 11.24 7.13
C TRP A 395 -18.08 12.56 6.53
N CYS A 396 -17.64 12.89 5.32
CA CYS A 396 -18.05 14.13 4.64
C CYS A 396 -19.43 14.03 3.99
N ASN A 397 -19.93 12.82 3.72
CA ASN A 397 -21.17 12.56 3.00
C ASN A 397 -22.06 11.53 3.73
N PRO A 398 -22.45 11.77 5.00
CA PRO A 398 -23.13 10.77 5.82
C PRO A 398 -24.46 10.28 5.21
N GLU A 399 -25.20 11.14 4.53
CA GLU A 399 -26.44 10.81 3.82
C GLU A 399 -26.23 9.91 2.60
N PHE A 400 -25.01 9.84 2.07
CA PHE A 400 -24.64 9.04 0.90
C PHE A 400 -23.80 7.82 1.26
N THR A 401 -23.75 7.44 2.53
CA THR A 401 -22.99 6.28 3.02
C THR A 401 -23.30 5.03 2.18
N ASP A 402 -24.56 4.76 1.86
CA ASP A 402 -25.00 3.58 1.09
C ASP A 402 -24.49 3.52 -0.35
N GLU A 403 -24.05 4.65 -0.93
CA GLU A 403 -23.49 4.71 -2.28
C GLU A 403 -22.10 4.09 -2.39
N LEU A 404 -21.37 3.94 -1.27
CA LEU A 404 -20.07 3.29 -1.20
C LEU A 404 -20.23 1.87 -0.64
N PRO A 405 -20.28 0.81 -1.47
CA PRO A 405 -20.35 -0.56 -0.97
C PRO A 405 -19.03 -0.90 -0.25
N SER A 406 -19.11 -1.72 0.80
CA SER A 406 -17.92 -2.17 1.54
C SER A 406 -18.06 -3.65 1.86
N SER A 407 -16.96 -4.39 1.73
CA SER A 407 -16.84 -5.79 2.13
C SER A 407 -16.66 -5.96 3.64
N SER A 408 -16.40 -4.87 4.37
CA SER A 408 -16.20 -4.87 5.82
C SER A 408 -17.49 -4.64 6.58
N VAL A 409 -17.57 -5.25 7.75
CA VAL A 409 -18.60 -4.97 8.76
C VAL A 409 -18.48 -3.56 9.36
N PHE A 410 -17.30 -2.94 9.24
CA PHE A 410 -16.92 -1.66 9.84
C PHE A 410 -16.88 -0.50 8.83
N LYS A 411 -17.89 -0.44 7.96
CA LYS A 411 -18.01 0.58 6.91
C LYS A 411 -17.84 2.04 7.39
N THR A 412 -18.21 2.35 8.62
CA THR A 412 -18.19 3.72 9.18
C THR A 412 -16.98 4.00 10.07
N THR A 413 -16.02 3.08 10.16
CA THR A 413 -14.79 3.30 10.96
C THR A 413 -13.63 3.66 10.05
N PRO A 414 -12.68 4.51 10.49
CA PRO A 414 -11.51 4.89 9.69
C PRO A 414 -10.65 3.72 9.19
N VAL A 415 -10.55 2.64 9.96
CA VAL A 415 -9.81 1.44 9.58
C VAL A 415 -10.65 0.20 9.87
N LYS A 416 -10.64 -0.77 8.95
CA LYS A 416 -11.47 -1.98 9.00
C LYS A 416 -10.73 -3.14 9.65
N LEU A 417 -11.02 -3.41 10.93
CA LEU A 417 -10.33 -4.44 11.73
C LEU A 417 -10.45 -5.84 11.11
N ASP A 418 -11.64 -6.16 10.60
CA ASP A 418 -11.93 -7.49 10.04
C ASP A 418 -11.07 -7.78 8.82
N LEU A 419 -10.90 -6.82 7.91
CA LEU A 419 -10.01 -6.96 6.75
C LEU A 419 -8.55 -7.02 7.18
N SER A 420 -8.09 -6.10 8.03
CA SER A 420 -6.69 -6.07 8.50
C SER A 420 -6.24 -7.37 9.18
N LEU A 421 -7.09 -7.97 10.04
CA LEU A 421 -6.79 -9.26 10.68
C LEU A 421 -6.74 -10.40 9.68
N ILE A 422 -7.61 -10.35 8.68
CA ILE A 422 -7.72 -11.36 7.63
C ILE A 422 -6.53 -11.31 6.68
N ASP A 423 -6.04 -10.11 6.35
CA ASP A 423 -4.87 -9.92 5.50
C ASP A 423 -3.59 -10.30 6.24
N LEU A 424 -3.49 -9.99 7.53
CA LEU A 424 -2.40 -10.50 8.37
C LEU A 424 -2.40 -12.02 8.39
N ASP A 425 -3.54 -12.66 8.69
CA ASP A 425 -3.64 -14.12 8.71
C ASP A 425 -3.26 -14.76 7.38
N PHE A 426 -3.73 -14.16 6.28
CA PHE A 426 -3.49 -14.66 4.94
C PHE A 426 -2.03 -14.53 4.50
N LEU A 427 -1.41 -13.36 4.69
CA LEU A 427 -0.07 -13.07 4.17
C LEU A 427 1.04 -13.60 5.07
N PHE A 428 0.86 -13.56 6.40
CA PHE A 428 1.90 -13.91 7.35
C PHE A 428 2.49 -15.31 7.10
N ILE A 429 1.63 -16.32 6.95
CA ILE A 429 2.10 -17.67 6.67
C ILE A 429 2.68 -17.81 5.26
N ARG A 430 2.10 -17.09 4.28
CA ARG A 430 2.47 -17.23 2.87
C ARG A 430 3.85 -16.66 2.57
N VAL A 431 4.28 -15.61 3.26
CA VAL A 431 5.63 -15.05 3.06
C VAL A 431 6.71 -15.84 3.81
N ILE A 432 6.36 -16.52 4.91
CA ILE A 432 7.33 -17.32 5.70
C ILE A 432 7.48 -18.74 5.15
N ASN A 433 6.38 -19.39 4.76
CA ASN A 433 6.37 -20.80 4.33
C ASN A 433 7.40 -21.14 3.22
N PRO A 434 7.68 -20.28 2.22
CA PRO A 434 8.68 -20.55 1.20
C PRO A 434 10.11 -20.71 1.74
N LEU A 435 10.44 -20.05 2.85
CA LEU A 435 11.72 -20.27 3.56
C LEU A 435 11.80 -21.69 4.16
N LEU A 436 10.65 -22.28 4.50
CA LEU A 436 10.56 -23.63 5.05
C LEU A 436 10.52 -24.72 3.97
N LYS A 437 10.30 -24.36 2.70
CA LYS A 437 10.22 -25.31 1.56
C LYS A 437 11.61 -25.72 1.04
N ILE A 438 12.53 -26.06 1.92
CA ILE A 438 13.83 -26.62 1.54
C ILE A 438 13.61 -28.06 1.06
N ASN A 439 13.91 -28.34 -0.21
CA ASN A 439 13.75 -29.69 -0.77
C ASN A 439 14.81 -30.64 -0.18
N ILE A 440 14.36 -31.57 0.67
CA ILE A 440 15.18 -32.64 1.23
C ILE A 440 14.95 -33.90 0.39
N SER A 441 15.78 -34.07 -0.65
CA SER A 441 15.78 -35.27 -1.48
C SER A 441 17.17 -35.88 -1.52
N ALA A 442 17.24 -37.20 -1.29
CA ALA A 442 18.46 -37.98 -1.45
C ALA A 442 18.85 -38.13 -2.92
N LEU A 443 17.88 -38.08 -3.84
CA LEU A 443 18.06 -38.42 -5.25
C LEU A 443 18.02 -37.18 -6.15
N GLU A 444 17.17 -36.21 -5.83
CA GLU A 444 16.96 -35.03 -6.66
C GLU A 444 17.80 -33.87 -6.13
N THR A 445 18.50 -33.18 -7.03
CA THR A 445 19.25 -31.97 -6.69
C THR A 445 18.29 -30.78 -6.65
N SER A 446 18.21 -30.10 -5.52
CA SER A 446 17.36 -28.91 -5.39
C SER A 446 17.97 -27.69 -6.07
N PRO A 447 17.18 -26.66 -6.43
CA PRO A 447 17.74 -25.40 -6.96
C PRO A 447 18.73 -24.73 -6.00
N LEU A 448 18.47 -24.79 -4.69
CA LEU A 448 19.39 -24.27 -3.66
C LEU A 448 20.71 -25.04 -3.65
N GLU A 449 20.64 -26.37 -3.69
CA GLU A 449 21.82 -27.25 -3.77
C GLU A 449 22.65 -26.95 -5.03
N GLN A 450 22.01 -26.85 -6.20
CA GLN A 450 22.67 -26.48 -7.45
C GLN A 450 23.35 -25.10 -7.35
N GLY A 451 22.67 -24.13 -6.73
CA GLY A 451 23.20 -22.79 -6.52
C GLY A 451 24.45 -22.77 -5.64
N ILE A 452 24.45 -23.53 -4.54
CA ILE A 452 25.60 -23.67 -3.63
C ILE A 452 26.78 -24.33 -4.35
N LEU A 453 26.54 -25.47 -5.03
CA LEU A 453 27.59 -26.18 -5.77
C LEU A 453 28.18 -25.33 -6.90
N SER A 454 27.35 -24.55 -7.59
CA SER A 454 27.81 -23.62 -8.64
C SER A 454 28.69 -22.52 -8.04
N ASN A 455 28.29 -21.94 -6.91
CA ASN A 455 29.10 -20.94 -6.21
C ASN A 455 30.48 -21.46 -5.80
N TRP A 456 30.59 -22.74 -5.44
CA TRP A 456 31.86 -23.38 -5.10
C TRP A 456 32.74 -23.66 -6.31
N LYS A 457 32.15 -23.99 -7.46
CA LYS A 457 32.90 -24.11 -8.73
C LYS A 457 33.57 -22.80 -9.11
N ASP A 458 32.85 -21.69 -8.98
CA ASP A 458 33.40 -20.34 -9.24
C ASP A 458 34.55 -19.99 -8.29
N ARG A 459 34.59 -20.60 -7.10
CA ARG A 459 35.65 -20.44 -6.09
C ARG A 459 36.79 -21.45 -6.21
N GLY A 460 36.82 -22.26 -7.27
CA GLY A 460 37.93 -23.15 -7.61
C GLY A 460 37.74 -24.64 -7.32
N ILE A 461 36.56 -25.07 -6.82
CA ILE A 461 36.24 -26.50 -6.64
C ILE A 461 35.80 -27.08 -8.00
N LYS A 462 36.75 -27.64 -8.76
CA LYS A 462 36.57 -28.01 -10.18
C LYS A 462 35.48 -29.07 -10.43
N SER A 463 35.29 -30.02 -9.51
CA SER A 463 34.25 -31.05 -9.57
C SER A 463 33.86 -31.48 -8.15
N PRO A 464 32.63 -31.20 -7.68
CA PRO A 464 32.15 -31.70 -6.39
C PRO A 464 32.13 -33.24 -6.39
N SER A 465 32.80 -33.87 -5.42
CA SER A 465 32.73 -35.32 -5.21
C SER A 465 31.30 -35.76 -4.85
N LEU A 466 31.01 -37.06 -4.94
CA LEU A 466 29.71 -37.59 -4.53
C LEU A 466 29.53 -37.46 -3.01
N GLU A 467 30.63 -37.61 -2.28
CA GLU A 467 30.74 -37.44 -0.83
C GLU A 467 30.38 -36.01 -0.42
N LEU A 468 30.97 -35.00 -1.09
CA LEU A 468 30.66 -33.59 -0.82
C LEU A 468 29.18 -33.27 -1.09
N GLN A 469 28.61 -33.82 -2.18
CA GLN A 469 27.19 -33.65 -2.49
C GLN A 469 26.28 -34.31 -1.44
N ALA A 470 26.63 -35.51 -0.99
CA ALA A 470 25.90 -36.19 0.08
C ALA A 470 25.97 -35.41 1.42
N HIS A 471 27.13 -34.87 1.76
CA HIS A 471 27.31 -34.02 2.94
C HIS A 471 26.51 -32.72 2.82
N LEU A 472 26.48 -32.09 1.64
CA LEU A 472 25.64 -30.91 1.40
C LEU A 472 24.16 -31.22 1.64
N LYS A 473 23.65 -32.35 1.13
CA LYS A 473 22.26 -32.78 1.38
C LYS A 473 21.98 -32.99 2.87
N GLN A 474 22.90 -33.58 3.61
CA GLN A 474 22.79 -33.71 5.07
C GLN A 474 22.74 -32.33 5.75
N LYS A 475 23.58 -31.38 5.33
CA LYS A 475 23.57 -30.02 5.89
C LYS A 475 22.33 -29.22 5.50
N LEU A 476 21.76 -29.44 4.31
CA LEU A 476 20.47 -28.85 3.92
C LEU A 476 19.32 -29.40 4.78
N SER A 477 19.33 -30.70 5.11
CA SER A 477 18.38 -31.28 6.06
C SER A 477 18.51 -30.62 7.44
N ARG A 478 19.74 -30.41 7.91
CA ARG A 478 20.00 -29.73 9.19
C ARG A 478 19.55 -28.27 9.18
N LEU A 479 19.78 -27.55 8.08
CA LEU A 479 19.29 -26.18 7.89
C LEU A 479 17.76 -26.13 8.00
N HIS A 480 17.06 -27.05 7.34
CA HIS A 480 15.61 -27.16 7.42
C HIS A 480 15.11 -27.43 8.85
N GLU A 481 15.78 -28.29 9.61
CA GLU A 481 15.46 -28.50 11.03
C GLU A 481 15.59 -27.22 11.85
N ILE A 482 16.69 -26.47 11.68
CA ILE A 482 16.92 -25.19 12.36
C ILE A 482 15.79 -24.21 12.03
N PHE A 483 15.43 -24.07 10.75
CA PHE A 483 14.37 -23.16 10.32
C PHE A 483 13.01 -23.59 10.88
N LEU A 484 12.71 -24.88 10.88
CA LEU A 484 11.45 -25.42 11.38
C LEU A 484 11.32 -25.27 12.90
N GLU A 485 12.41 -25.45 13.65
CA GLU A 485 12.47 -25.21 15.10
C GLU A 485 12.19 -23.74 15.41
N ASN A 486 12.91 -22.82 14.76
CA ASN A 486 12.71 -21.38 14.94
C ASN A 486 11.31 -20.93 14.53
N TYR A 487 10.77 -21.47 13.43
CA TYR A 487 9.40 -21.23 13.01
C TYR A 487 8.39 -21.66 14.09
N ARG A 488 8.52 -22.89 14.61
CA ARG A 488 7.63 -23.42 15.66
C ARG A 488 7.69 -22.60 16.94
N GLN A 489 8.88 -22.12 17.30
CA GLN A 489 9.09 -21.38 18.54
C GLN A 489 8.59 -19.93 18.47
N HIS A 490 8.80 -19.24 17.34
CA HIS A 490 8.62 -17.78 17.27
C HIS A 490 7.53 -17.31 16.29
N TYR A 491 7.25 -18.10 15.24
CA TYR A 491 6.51 -17.64 14.06
C TYR A 491 5.27 -18.49 13.72
N LEU A 492 4.79 -19.33 14.63
CA LEU A 492 3.49 -19.98 14.44
C LEU A 492 2.39 -18.92 14.32
N SER A 493 1.60 -18.99 13.24
CA SER A 493 0.39 -18.18 13.07
C SER A 493 -0.68 -18.62 14.07
N SER A 494 -0.54 -18.17 15.32
CA SER A 494 -1.36 -18.56 16.44
C SER A 494 -1.49 -17.40 17.41
N LEU A 495 -2.74 -17.14 17.84
CA LEU A 495 -3.05 -16.17 18.88
C LEU A 495 -3.00 -16.79 20.29
N LYS A 496 -2.69 -18.09 20.41
CA LYS A 496 -2.66 -18.81 21.71
C LYS A 496 -1.43 -18.47 22.57
N SER A 497 -0.41 -17.84 22.01
CA SER A 497 0.82 -17.46 22.73
C SER A 497 1.09 -15.98 22.57
N SER A 498 1.20 -15.25 23.68
CA SER A 498 1.57 -13.82 23.72
C SER A 498 2.99 -13.56 23.26
N GLN A 499 3.84 -14.59 23.26
CA GLN A 499 5.22 -14.48 22.84
C GLN A 499 5.40 -14.67 21.33
N GLY A 500 4.39 -15.17 20.62
CA GLY A 500 4.45 -15.37 19.17
C GLY A 500 4.34 -14.06 18.41
N ILE A 501 5.17 -13.88 17.38
CA ILE A 501 5.20 -12.66 16.56
C ILE A 501 3.86 -12.39 15.87
N PHE A 502 3.11 -13.44 15.49
CA PHE A 502 1.77 -13.29 14.93
C PHE A 502 0.81 -12.59 15.91
N CYS A 503 0.78 -13.03 17.17
CA CYS A 503 -0.07 -12.43 18.19
C CYS A 503 0.34 -11.00 18.52
N GLN A 504 1.65 -10.74 18.56
CA GLN A 504 2.17 -9.38 18.76
C GLN A 504 1.80 -8.47 17.58
N ALA A 505 1.93 -8.93 16.35
CA ALA A 505 1.53 -8.17 15.16
C ALA A 505 0.03 -7.87 15.15
N ALA A 506 -0.82 -8.86 15.43
CA ALA A 506 -2.27 -8.67 15.50
C ALA A 506 -2.66 -7.68 16.61
N THR A 507 -1.98 -7.75 17.76
CA THR A 507 -2.20 -6.81 18.88
C THR A 507 -1.75 -5.41 18.51
N ASN A 508 -0.59 -5.28 17.85
CA ASN A 508 -0.06 -4.01 17.38
C ASN A 508 -0.97 -3.35 16.33
N LEU A 509 -1.56 -4.14 15.43
CA LEU A 509 -2.57 -3.65 14.48
C LEU A 509 -3.77 -3.04 15.20
N VAL A 510 -4.27 -3.69 16.26
CA VAL A 510 -5.38 -3.15 17.06
C VAL A 510 -5.00 -1.83 17.72
N TYR A 511 -3.79 -1.72 18.30
CA TYR A 511 -3.31 -0.45 18.88
C TYR A 511 -3.19 0.65 17.83
N LEU A 512 -2.64 0.34 16.67
CA LEU A 512 -2.49 1.28 15.56
C LEU A 512 -3.85 1.74 15.05
N GLN A 513 -4.76 0.80 14.79
CA GLN A 513 -6.13 1.08 14.37
C GLN A 513 -6.84 1.98 15.37
N ASN A 514 -6.79 1.67 16.67
CA ASN A 514 -7.46 2.47 17.69
C ASN A 514 -6.89 3.89 17.77
N THR A 515 -5.59 4.04 17.54
CA THR A 515 -4.93 5.34 17.47
C THR A 515 -5.40 6.14 16.26
N ILE A 516 -5.44 5.52 15.06
CA ILE A 516 -5.94 6.16 13.83
C ILE A 516 -7.42 6.51 13.98
N ASN A 517 -8.25 5.59 14.47
CA ASN A 517 -9.68 5.82 14.67
C ASN A 517 -9.94 7.02 15.57
N HIS A 518 -9.22 7.11 16.69
CA HIS A 518 -9.36 8.22 17.63
C HIS A 518 -8.85 9.55 17.04
N LEU A 519 -7.76 9.53 16.26
CA LEU A 519 -7.26 10.71 15.56
C LEU A 519 -8.23 11.21 14.48
N CYS A 520 -8.82 10.31 13.70
CA CYS A 520 -9.73 10.64 12.58
C CYS A 520 -11.13 11.08 13.01
N VAL A 521 -11.60 10.63 14.18
CA VAL A 521 -12.96 10.89 14.66
C VAL A 521 -12.94 11.93 15.78
N ASP A 522 -12.47 11.54 16.96
CA ASP A 522 -12.65 12.34 18.18
C ASP A 522 -11.76 13.59 18.16
N VAL A 523 -10.47 13.42 17.90
CA VAL A 523 -9.49 14.51 17.92
C VAL A 523 -9.70 15.46 16.74
N CYS A 524 -9.98 14.94 15.54
CA CYS A 524 -10.25 15.74 14.36
C CYS A 524 -11.41 16.74 14.61
N GLN A 525 -12.51 16.25 15.20
CA GLN A 525 -13.66 17.08 15.51
C GLN A 525 -13.32 18.19 16.52
N GLU A 526 -12.57 17.87 17.58
CA GLU A 526 -12.09 18.85 18.57
C GLU A 526 -11.19 19.91 17.94
N VAL A 527 -10.24 19.50 17.11
CA VAL A 527 -9.27 20.39 16.47
C VAL A 527 -9.98 21.33 15.49
N ILE A 528 -10.77 20.78 14.56
CA ILE A 528 -11.48 21.56 13.54
C ILE A 528 -12.41 22.59 14.19
N THR A 529 -13.16 22.20 15.23
CA THR A 529 -14.04 23.14 15.94
C THR A 529 -13.26 24.20 16.71
N GLY A 530 -12.10 23.86 17.29
CA GLY A 530 -11.23 24.79 18.00
C GLY A 530 -10.60 25.86 17.11
N VAL A 531 -10.25 25.52 15.87
CA VAL A 531 -9.60 26.44 14.92
C VAL A 531 -10.55 27.11 13.93
N ALA A 532 -11.83 26.71 13.87
CA ALA A 532 -12.81 27.22 12.91
C ALA A 532 -12.99 28.75 12.92
N ASN A 533 -12.70 29.40 14.06
CA ASN A 533 -12.78 30.86 14.22
C ASN A 533 -11.42 31.56 14.09
N GLY A 534 -10.36 30.84 13.73
CA GLY A 534 -9.03 31.38 13.55
C GLY A 534 -8.92 32.25 12.28
N PRO A 535 -7.95 33.18 12.23
CA PRO A 535 -7.78 34.07 11.08
C PRO A 535 -7.18 33.36 9.85
N ALA A 536 -6.52 32.21 10.05
CA ALA A 536 -5.89 31.45 8.97
C ALA A 536 -6.64 30.15 8.68
N GLU A 537 -6.48 29.70 7.44
CA GLU A 537 -7.03 28.44 6.97
C GLU A 537 -6.38 27.25 7.67
N PRO A 538 -7.15 26.28 8.18
CA PRO A 538 -6.58 25.12 8.86
C PRO A 538 -5.82 24.21 7.87
N PRO A 539 -4.68 23.62 8.28
CA PRO A 539 -4.02 22.61 7.46
C PRO A 539 -4.92 21.40 7.20
N PRO A 540 -4.71 20.68 6.09
CA PRO A 540 -5.32 19.37 5.84
C PRO A 540 -5.15 18.46 7.05
N TYR A 541 -6.18 17.68 7.36
CA TYR A 541 -6.17 16.81 8.53
C TYR A 541 -6.14 15.34 8.13
N HIS A 542 -7.21 14.84 7.49
CA HIS A 542 -7.28 13.43 7.11
C HIS A 542 -6.25 13.11 6.02
N ASP A 543 -6.11 13.97 5.02
CA ASP A 543 -5.14 13.76 3.94
C ASP A 543 -3.69 13.81 4.46
N LEU A 544 -3.41 14.76 5.36
CA LEU A 544 -2.09 14.87 5.99
C LEU A 544 -1.77 13.67 6.88
N LEU A 545 -2.73 13.17 7.66
CA LEU A 545 -2.56 11.98 8.49
C LEU A 545 -2.20 10.75 7.63
N MET A 546 -2.95 10.51 6.56
CA MET A 546 -2.69 9.38 5.67
C MET A 546 -1.30 9.45 5.04
N ILE A 547 -0.95 10.61 4.48
CA ILE A 547 0.34 10.81 3.81
C ILE A 547 1.49 10.76 4.83
N PHE A 548 1.29 11.25 6.05
CA PHE A 548 2.27 11.16 7.12
C PHE A 548 2.57 9.71 7.49
N ILE A 549 1.55 8.87 7.66
CA ILE A 549 1.69 7.43 7.93
C ILE A 549 2.48 6.76 6.80
N GLY A 550 2.10 7.01 5.53
CA GLY A 550 2.82 6.47 4.37
C GLY A 550 4.28 6.93 4.28
N CYS A 551 4.56 8.22 4.53
CA CYS A 551 5.90 8.78 4.51
C CYS A 551 6.79 8.23 5.64
N TYR A 552 6.23 8.04 6.84
CA TYR A 552 6.97 7.46 7.97
C TYR A 552 7.26 5.98 7.73
N CYS A 553 6.30 5.23 7.19
CA CYS A 553 6.50 3.81 6.84
C CYS A 553 7.49 3.56 5.71
N SER A 554 7.73 4.52 4.82
CA SER A 554 8.65 4.37 3.68
C SER A 554 10.14 4.20 4.05
N GLY A 555 10.46 4.14 5.35
CA GLY A 555 11.80 3.84 5.86
C GLY A 555 11.99 2.35 6.14
N ASP A 556 12.36 2.00 7.37
CA ASP A 556 12.41 0.61 7.83
C ASP A 556 11.00 0.15 8.22
N SER A 557 10.26 -0.43 7.26
CA SER A 557 8.87 -0.84 7.44
C SER A 557 8.69 -1.84 8.59
N TYR A 558 9.67 -2.72 8.83
CA TYR A 558 9.61 -3.65 9.94
C TYR A 558 9.71 -2.93 11.28
N SER A 559 10.74 -2.10 11.47
CA SER A 559 10.92 -1.34 12.72
C SER A 559 9.78 -0.35 12.97
N ASN A 560 9.36 0.36 11.91
CA ASN A 560 8.35 1.40 12.00
C ASN A 560 6.96 0.88 12.35
N PHE A 561 6.59 -0.32 11.88
CA PHE A 561 5.30 -0.93 12.21
C PHE A 561 5.07 -1.01 13.73
N TRP A 562 6.09 -1.44 14.49
CA TRP A 562 5.97 -1.69 15.95
C TRP A 562 5.86 -0.42 16.81
N GLN A 563 6.14 0.75 16.23
CA GLN A 563 6.15 2.03 16.93
C GLN A 563 5.18 3.05 16.33
N MET A 564 4.47 2.70 15.25
CA MET A 564 3.63 3.65 14.51
C MET A 564 2.51 4.21 15.41
N ASP A 565 1.89 3.38 16.24
CA ASP A 565 0.85 3.81 17.18
C ASP A 565 1.38 4.88 18.16
N ALA A 566 2.57 4.65 18.72
CA ALA A 566 3.25 5.61 19.58
C ALA A 566 3.60 6.91 18.84
N VAL A 567 4.16 6.81 17.64
CA VAL A 567 4.54 7.98 16.82
C VAL A 567 3.33 8.84 16.50
N LEU A 568 2.21 8.22 16.09
CA LEU A 568 0.98 8.94 15.81
C LEU A 568 0.40 9.59 17.07
N ALA A 569 0.36 8.85 18.19
CA ALA A 569 -0.17 9.35 19.44
C ALA A 569 0.65 10.52 20.01
N ASP A 570 1.98 10.44 19.94
CA ASP A 570 2.87 11.41 20.58
C ASP A 570 3.20 12.61 19.70
N HIS A 571 3.12 12.48 18.37
CA HIS A 571 3.71 13.48 17.47
C HIS A 571 2.83 14.00 16.33
N PHE A 572 1.78 13.28 15.88
CA PHE A 572 0.97 13.78 14.77
C PHE A 572 0.32 15.14 15.08
N LEU A 573 -0.44 15.20 16.17
CA LEU A 573 -1.16 16.42 16.56
C LEU A 573 -0.21 17.58 16.96
N PRO A 574 0.88 17.36 17.73
CA PRO A 574 1.87 18.41 17.97
C PRO A 574 2.49 18.96 16.69
N CYS A 575 2.81 18.12 15.71
CA CYS A 575 3.31 18.57 14.41
C CYS A 575 2.26 19.34 13.61
N TRP A 576 0.99 18.91 13.66
CA TRP A 576 -0.13 19.59 13.03
C TRP A 576 -0.32 21.01 13.59
N HIS A 577 -0.24 21.18 14.92
CA HIS A 577 -0.29 22.51 15.54
C HIS A 577 0.91 23.38 15.15
N LEU A 578 2.13 22.83 15.13
CA LEU A 578 3.30 23.56 14.64
C LEU A 578 3.14 24.03 13.20
N LEU A 579 2.51 23.22 12.34
CA LEU A 579 2.20 23.60 10.97
C LEU A 579 1.14 24.70 10.90
N TYR A 580 0.08 24.62 11.71
CA TYR A 580 -0.94 25.65 11.79
C TYR A 580 -0.36 27.00 12.23
N ASP A 581 0.48 27.01 13.26
CA ASP A 581 1.18 28.21 13.73
C ASP A 581 2.06 28.82 12.63
N TRP A 582 2.73 27.97 11.84
CA TRP A 582 3.54 28.42 10.71
C TRP A 582 2.70 29.04 9.58
N ILE A 583 1.54 28.46 9.26
CA ILE A 583 0.60 29.00 8.26
C ILE A 583 0.12 30.39 8.72
N GLN A 584 -0.30 30.53 9.99
CA GLN A 584 -0.73 31.81 10.56
C GLN A 584 0.33 32.90 10.45
N GLN A 585 1.59 32.57 10.70
CA GLN A 585 2.70 33.52 10.61
C GLN A 585 2.98 33.95 9.16
N THR A 586 2.71 33.08 8.20
CA THR A 586 3.00 33.33 6.77
C THR A 586 1.90 34.16 6.11
N ASP A 587 0.63 33.93 6.45
CA ASP A 587 -0.53 34.61 5.86
C ASP A 587 -0.67 36.08 6.26
N VAL A 588 -0.04 36.52 7.36
CA VAL A 588 -0.09 37.91 7.84
C VAL A 588 0.87 38.86 7.08
N THR A 589 1.78 38.31 6.27
CA THR A 589 2.87 39.05 5.63
C THR A 589 2.67 39.67 4.22
N PRO A 590 1.53 39.60 3.49
CA PRO A 590 1.50 40.12 2.11
C PRO A 590 1.47 41.66 1.97
N ASP A 591 0.87 42.43 2.90
CA ASP A 591 0.46 43.81 2.60
C ASP A 591 1.18 44.95 3.36
N THR A 592 2.02 44.65 4.35
CA THR A 592 2.67 45.70 5.17
C THR A 592 4.02 46.20 4.62
N MET A 593 4.58 45.57 3.59
CA MET A 593 5.86 45.99 2.99
C MET A 593 5.71 46.93 1.77
N LEU A 594 4.49 47.14 1.26
CA LEU A 594 4.24 48.03 0.12
C LEU A 594 3.74 49.43 0.52
N SER A 595 3.35 49.65 1.79
CA SER A 595 2.87 50.96 2.27
C SER A 595 3.97 51.91 2.78
N ASP A 596 5.17 51.40 3.13
CA ASP A 596 6.29 52.24 3.62
C ASP A 596 7.22 52.79 2.52
N ARG A 597 6.88 52.61 1.25
CA ARG A 597 7.56 53.26 0.11
C ARG A 597 6.79 54.44 -0.50
N LYS A 598 6.03 55.19 0.30
CA LYS A 598 5.52 56.52 -0.10
C LYS A 598 6.32 57.66 0.54
N ASN A 599 7.34 58.06 -0.20
CA ASN A 599 7.70 59.44 -0.54
C ASN A 599 8.38 60.34 0.54
N PRO A 600 9.73 60.42 0.59
CA PRO A 600 10.46 61.44 1.37
C PRO A 600 10.60 62.80 0.67
N HIS A 601 9.94 63.04 -0.47
CA HIS A 601 10.03 64.32 -1.18
C HIS A 601 8.65 64.94 -1.41
N ALA A 602 8.17 65.64 -0.40
CA ALA A 602 7.30 66.80 -0.56
C ALA A 602 8.01 68.01 0.07
N ARG A 603 8.63 68.84 -0.79
CA ARG A 603 8.95 70.25 -0.53
C ARG A 603 7.98 71.08 -1.35
#